data_AF-F3BCP6-F1
#
_entry.id   AF-F3BCP6-F1
#
_cell.length_a   1.000
_cell.length_b   1.000
_cell.length_c   1.000
_cell.angle_alpha   90.00
_cell.angle_beta   90.00
_cell.angle_gamma   90.00
#
_symmetry.space_group_name_H-M   'P 1'
#
loop_
_entity.id
_entity.type
_entity.pdbx_description
1 polymer ?
#
loop_
_entity_poly.entity_id
_entity_poly.type
_entity_poly.pdbx_seq_one_letter_code
_entity_poly.pdbx_strand_id
1 'polypeptide(L)'
;MIERKEKIGEDFIETPEDEEEGSQELSVKERETQNVAKVEAEAKRRDQTLSDTATQMEMNEYSEQLYKLWDDELNRLWKVLKEELSSTEMAKLLEEQRTWIAEKEKAINEIGEISGGGTATTMNKNMTGEDLTRKRVYELLEYLP
;
A
#
# COMPACT_ATOMS: atom_id res chain seq x y z
N MET A 1 -42.68 35.09 59.34
CA MET A 1 -43.84 35.63 58.59
C MET A 1 -43.37 36.90 57.92
N ILE A 2 -43.76 37.07 56.65
CA ILE A 2 -43.51 38.19 55.73
C ILE A 2 -42.20 38.09 54.92
N GLU A 3 -42.44 37.95 53.62
CA GLU A 3 -41.57 37.77 52.46
C GLU A 3 -40.73 39.01 52.14
N ARG A 4 -39.66 38.82 51.35
CA ARG A 4 -39.36 39.66 50.18
C ARG A 4 -38.55 38.86 49.16
N LYS A 5 -39.06 38.86 47.93
CA LYS A 5 -38.53 38.25 46.70
C LYS A 5 -37.41 39.12 46.09
N GLU A 6 -36.84 38.58 44.99
CA GLU A 6 -35.86 39.12 44.03
C GLU A 6 -34.44 38.60 44.31
N LYS A 7 -33.74 37.94 43.37
CA LYS A 7 -33.68 38.12 41.92
C LYS A 7 -33.15 36.81 41.31
N ILE A 8 -33.84 36.25 40.32
CA ILE A 8 -33.35 35.12 39.53
C ILE A 8 -32.23 35.69 38.64
N GLY A 9 -30.98 35.38 38.98
CA GLY A 9 -29.85 35.57 38.08
C GLY A 9 -29.90 34.49 37.03
N GLU A 10 -29.83 34.91 35.77
CA GLU A 10 -29.82 34.06 34.59
C GLU A 10 -28.67 33.05 34.69
N ASP A 11 -29.01 31.76 34.62
CA ASP A 11 -28.03 30.68 34.38
C ASP A 11 -27.39 30.94 33.01
N PHE A 12 -26.22 31.56 33.02
CA PHE A 12 -25.31 31.55 31.88
C PHE A 12 -24.74 30.14 31.80
N ILE A 13 -25.43 29.28 31.06
CA ILE A 13 -24.91 27.97 30.66
C ILE A 13 -23.77 28.28 29.68
N GLU A 14 -22.55 28.26 30.20
CA GLU A 14 -21.35 28.20 29.39
C GLU A 14 -21.38 26.83 28.69
N THR A 15 -21.82 26.83 27.43
CA THR A 15 -21.68 25.67 26.56
C THR A 15 -20.18 25.42 26.40
N PRO A 16 -19.67 24.20 26.68
CA PRO A 16 -18.28 23.92 26.40
C PRO A 16 -18.05 24.13 24.91
N GLU A 17 -17.06 24.96 24.57
CA GLU A 17 -16.51 25.01 23.22
C GLU A 17 -16.15 23.56 22.86
N ASP A 18 -16.93 22.99 21.93
CA ASP A 18 -16.53 21.79 21.22
C ASP A 18 -15.17 22.13 20.59
N GLU A 19 -14.10 21.62 21.19
CA GLU A 19 -12.80 21.54 20.55
C GLU A 19 -13.04 20.75 19.26
N GLU A 20 -13.18 21.46 18.14
CA GLU A 20 -13.00 20.87 16.82
C GLU A 20 -11.59 20.28 16.82
N GLU A 21 -11.50 18.97 17.07
CA GLU A 21 -10.35 18.17 16.70
C GLU A 21 -10.19 18.31 15.19
N GLY A 22 -9.43 19.33 14.80
CA GLY A 22 -9.07 19.59 13.43
C GLY A 22 -8.43 18.33 12.87
N SER A 23 -9.17 17.62 12.02
CA SER A 23 -8.64 16.52 11.23
C SER A 23 -7.57 17.10 10.32
N GLN A 24 -6.31 17.00 10.72
CA GLN A 24 -5.20 17.40 9.86
C GLN A 24 -5.24 16.52 8.60
N GLU A 25 -5.36 17.16 7.43
CA GLU A 25 -5.29 16.48 6.16
C GLU A 25 -3.88 15.89 6.00
N LEU A 26 -3.79 14.56 5.86
CA LEU A 26 -2.52 13.86 5.68
C LEU A 26 -1.85 14.34 4.39
N SER A 27 -0.52 14.46 4.39
CA SER A 27 0.20 14.65 3.14
C SER A 27 -0.05 13.47 2.19
N VAL A 28 0.13 13.68 0.88
CA VAL A 28 -0.03 12.59 -0.08
C VAL A 28 0.95 11.46 0.24
N LYS A 29 2.22 11.77 0.55
CA LYS A 29 3.20 10.75 0.98
C LYS A 29 2.77 9.98 2.22
N GLU A 30 2.21 10.65 3.24
CA GLU A 30 1.73 9.98 4.45
C GLU A 30 0.54 9.05 4.16
N ARG A 31 -0.45 9.54 3.41
CA ARG A 31 -1.62 8.77 2.99
C ARG A 31 -1.22 7.53 2.18
N GLU A 32 -0.32 7.68 1.21
CA GLU A 32 0.12 6.57 0.37
C GLU A 32 1.01 5.58 1.13
N THR A 33 1.84 6.06 2.07
CA THR A 33 2.59 5.19 2.98
C THR A 33 1.64 4.33 3.83
N GLN A 34 0.54 4.91 4.33
CA GLN A 34 -0.48 4.16 5.06
C GLN A 34 -1.22 3.14 4.17
N ASN A 35 -1.46 3.46 2.88
CA ASN A 35 -2.05 2.52 1.94
C ASN A 35 -1.13 1.32 1.68
N VAL A 36 0.15 1.58 1.42
CA VAL A 36 1.18 0.52 1.25
C VAL A 36 1.30 -0.32 2.52
N ALA A 37 1.25 0.28 3.71
CA ALA A 37 1.28 -0.47 4.98
C ALA A 37 0.06 -1.39 5.16
N LYS A 38 -1.12 -1.04 4.62
CA LYS A 38 -2.29 -1.92 4.61
C LYS A 38 -2.09 -3.11 3.66
N VAL A 39 -1.52 -2.87 2.48
CA VAL A 39 -1.16 -3.93 1.52
C VAL A 39 -0.14 -4.89 2.12
N GLU A 40 0.89 -4.37 2.78
CA GLU A 40 1.88 -5.15 3.52
C GLU A 40 1.23 -6.03 4.61
N ALA A 41 0.32 -5.44 5.39
CA ALA A 41 -0.42 -6.19 6.42
C ALA A 41 -1.32 -7.27 5.82
N GLU A 42 -1.92 -7.02 4.66
CA GLU A 42 -2.71 -8.01 3.93
C GLU A 42 -1.84 -9.15 3.41
N ALA A 43 -0.70 -8.85 2.78
CA ALA A 43 0.26 -9.85 2.30
C ALA A 43 0.72 -10.76 3.45
N LYS A 44 1.09 -10.17 4.59
CA LYS A 44 1.49 -10.91 5.80
C LYS A 44 0.36 -11.77 6.36
N ARG A 45 -0.88 -11.29 6.37
CA ARG A 45 -2.03 -12.10 6.82
C ARG A 45 -2.25 -13.30 5.91
N ARG A 46 -2.13 -13.12 4.59
CA ARG A 46 -2.25 -14.21 3.62
C ARG A 46 -1.18 -15.28 3.86
N ASP A 47 0.07 -14.88 4.10
CA ASP A 47 1.18 -15.77 4.45
C ASP A 47 0.91 -16.61 5.70
N GLN A 48 0.40 -15.98 6.77
CA GLN A 48 0.04 -16.67 8.00
C GLN A 48 -1.13 -17.66 7.86
N THR A 49 -1.94 -17.55 6.80
CA THR A 49 -3.08 -18.44 6.56
C THR A 49 -2.77 -19.61 5.64
N LEU A 50 -1.58 -19.64 5.01
CA LEU A 50 -1.18 -20.76 4.17
C LEU A 50 -0.91 -21.98 5.06
N SER A 51 -1.55 -23.11 4.74
CA SER A 51 -1.37 -24.35 5.51
C SER A 51 0.01 -24.96 5.27
N ASP A 52 0.65 -25.47 6.33
CA ASP A 52 1.86 -26.30 6.24
C ASP A 52 1.66 -27.58 5.40
N THR A 53 0.40 -27.97 5.15
CA THR A 53 0.04 -29.12 4.32
C THR A 53 -0.45 -28.73 2.91
N ALA A 54 -0.23 -27.49 2.49
CA ALA A 54 -0.66 -27.01 1.17
C ALA A 54 -0.03 -27.84 0.04
N THR A 55 -0.83 -28.13 -0.98
CA THR A 55 -0.37 -28.76 -2.22
C THR A 55 0.43 -27.78 -3.08
N GLN A 56 1.23 -28.29 -4.01
CA GLN A 56 1.98 -27.44 -4.94
C GLN A 56 1.07 -26.55 -5.80
N MET A 57 -0.15 -27.01 -6.10
CA MET A 57 -1.14 -26.22 -6.83
C MET A 57 -1.62 -25.03 -6.00
N GLU A 58 -1.97 -25.26 -4.73
CA GLU A 58 -2.37 -24.21 -3.80
C GLU A 58 -1.23 -23.22 -3.53
N MET A 59 0.01 -23.69 -3.40
CA MET A 59 1.19 -22.82 -3.27
C MET A 59 1.41 -21.95 -4.51
N ASN A 60 1.22 -22.51 -5.71
CA ASN A 60 1.32 -21.75 -6.97
C ASN A 60 0.23 -20.66 -7.04
N GLU A 61 -1.02 -21.00 -6.76
CA GLU A 61 -2.13 -20.05 -6.75
C GLU A 61 -1.92 -18.94 -5.70
N TYR A 62 -1.51 -19.33 -4.50
CA TYR A 62 -1.17 -18.39 -3.43
C TYR A 62 -0.11 -17.37 -3.87
N SER A 63 1.01 -17.87 -4.43
CA SER A 63 2.09 -16.99 -4.89
C SER A 63 1.65 -16.03 -6.00
N GLU A 64 0.75 -16.47 -6.90
CA GLU A 64 0.18 -15.63 -7.95
C GLU A 64 -0.67 -14.51 -7.35
N GLN A 65 -1.51 -14.83 -6.36
CA GLN A 65 -2.33 -13.85 -5.67
C GLN A 65 -1.51 -12.81 -4.90
N LEU A 66 -0.40 -13.22 -4.28
CA LEU A 66 0.53 -12.28 -3.64
C LEU A 66 1.20 -11.37 -4.66
N TYR A 67 1.72 -11.93 -5.76
CA TYR A 67 2.34 -11.12 -6.80
C TYR A 67 1.35 -10.10 -7.37
N LYS A 68 0.12 -10.54 -7.65
CA LYS A 68 -0.96 -9.67 -8.13
C LYS A 68 -1.30 -8.55 -7.15
N LEU A 69 -1.36 -8.83 -5.84
CA LEU A 69 -1.62 -7.81 -4.82
C LEU A 69 -0.62 -6.66 -4.90
N TRP A 70 0.67 -6.97 -5.02
CA TRP A 70 1.71 -5.96 -5.13
C TRP A 70 1.73 -5.27 -6.50
N ASP A 71 1.44 -5.97 -7.59
CA ASP A 71 1.34 -5.37 -8.92
C ASP A 71 0.15 -4.38 -9.01
N ASP A 72 -0.98 -4.73 -8.41
CA ASP A 72 -2.14 -3.85 -8.31
C ASP A 72 -1.80 -2.57 -7.50
N GLU A 73 -1.05 -2.71 -6.40
CA GLU A 73 -0.61 -1.57 -5.60
C GLU A 73 0.40 -0.68 -6.34
N LEU A 74 1.37 -1.27 -7.06
CA LEU A 74 2.28 -0.53 -7.92
C LEU A 74 1.51 0.28 -8.97
N ASN A 75 0.56 -0.35 -9.65
CA ASN A 75 -0.26 0.30 -10.68
C ASN A 75 -1.17 1.40 -10.10
N ARG A 76 -1.64 1.25 -8.86
CA ARG A 76 -2.40 2.27 -8.14
C ARG A 76 -1.51 3.46 -7.78
N LEU A 77 -0.35 3.22 -7.15
CA LEU A 77 0.61 4.26 -6.77
C LEU A 77 1.14 5.02 -8.01
N TRP A 78 1.34 4.32 -9.13
CA TRP A 78 1.69 4.93 -10.41
C TRP A 78 0.67 5.96 -10.90
N LYS A 79 -0.64 5.76 -10.62
CA LYS A 79 -1.68 6.74 -10.95
C LYS A 79 -1.53 7.99 -10.10
N VAL A 80 -1.28 7.84 -8.80
CA VAL A 80 -1.04 8.96 -7.89
C VAL A 80 0.18 9.76 -8.32
N LEU A 81 1.30 9.09 -8.63
CA LEU A 81 2.52 9.77 -9.10
C LEU A 81 2.30 10.61 -10.36
N LYS A 82 1.44 10.18 -11.29
CA LYS A 82 1.09 10.97 -12.48
C LYS A 82 0.29 12.24 -12.16
N GLU A 83 -0.42 12.25 -11.05
CA GLU A 83 -1.23 13.40 -10.60
C GLU A 83 -0.37 14.39 -9.81
N GLU A 84 0.59 13.89 -9.03
CA GLU A 84 1.42 14.70 -8.12
C GLU A 84 2.71 15.25 -8.74
N LEU A 85 3.34 14.50 -9.66
CA LEU A 85 4.62 14.89 -10.25
C LEU A 85 4.47 15.87 -11.41
N SER A 86 5.45 16.75 -11.59
CA SER A 86 5.55 17.53 -12.82
C SER A 86 5.76 16.62 -14.04
N SER A 87 5.39 17.09 -15.23
CA SER A 87 5.60 16.33 -16.46
C SER A 87 7.06 15.95 -16.70
N THR A 88 8.01 16.77 -16.24
CA THR A 88 9.45 16.50 -16.36
C THR A 88 9.89 15.38 -15.42
N GLU A 89 9.46 15.42 -14.15
CA GLU A 89 9.77 14.38 -13.16
C GLU A 89 9.12 13.06 -13.55
N MET A 90 7.85 13.09 -13.96
CA MET A 90 7.12 11.90 -14.41
C MET A 90 7.75 11.28 -15.67
N ALA A 91 8.25 12.08 -16.62
CA ALA A 91 8.94 11.58 -17.80
C ALA A 91 10.26 10.87 -17.44
N LYS A 92 11.03 11.42 -16.49
CA LYS A 92 12.24 10.77 -15.99
C LYS A 92 11.91 9.45 -15.28
N LEU A 93 10.90 9.47 -14.40
CA LEU A 93 10.45 8.28 -13.66
C LEU A 93 9.91 7.19 -14.60
N LEU A 94 9.28 7.55 -15.72
CA LEU A 94 8.84 6.60 -16.74
C LEU A 94 10.00 5.81 -17.35
N GLU A 95 11.13 6.44 -17.63
CA GLU A 95 12.30 5.74 -18.17
C GLU A 95 12.95 4.82 -17.14
N GLU A 96 13.01 5.25 -15.87
CA GLU A 96 13.43 4.39 -14.75
C GLU A 96 12.49 3.19 -14.60
N GLN A 97 11.17 3.40 -14.71
CA GLN A 97 10.18 2.33 -14.64
C GLN A 97 10.31 1.32 -15.78
N ARG A 98 10.57 1.77 -17.02
CA ARG A 98 10.81 0.88 -18.16
C ARG A 98 12.06 0.01 -17.95
N THR A 99 13.12 0.61 -17.44
CA THR A 99 14.38 -0.10 -17.13
C THR A 99 14.13 -1.16 -16.05
N TRP A 100 13.46 -0.77 -14.96
CA TRP A 100 13.11 -1.68 -13.88
C TRP A 100 12.23 -2.85 -14.35
N ILE A 101 11.23 -2.60 -15.22
CA ILE A 101 10.41 -3.68 -15.80
C ILE A 101 11.28 -4.68 -16.58
N ALA A 102 12.20 -4.20 -17.41
CA ALA A 102 13.08 -5.09 -18.17
C ALA A 102 13.97 -5.96 -17.26
N GLU A 103 14.49 -5.38 -16.18
CA GLU A 103 15.29 -6.09 -15.18
C GLU A 103 14.46 -7.12 -14.40
N LYS A 104 13.24 -6.76 -13.99
CA LYS A 104 12.30 -7.66 -13.33
C LYS A 104 11.96 -8.86 -14.21
N GLU A 105 11.55 -8.62 -15.45
CA GLU A 105 11.18 -9.68 -16.39
C GLU A 105 12.36 -10.60 -16.70
N LYS A 106 13.58 -10.04 -16.78
CA LYS A 106 14.79 -10.85 -16.91
C LYS A 106 14.98 -11.78 -15.72
N ALA A 107 14.89 -11.26 -14.49
CA ALA A 107 15.05 -12.06 -13.28
C ALA A 107 13.98 -13.18 -13.17
N ILE A 108 12.72 -12.88 -13.50
CA ILE A 108 11.63 -13.88 -13.52
C ILE A 108 11.91 -14.98 -14.56
N ASN A 109 12.43 -14.62 -15.74
CA ASN A 109 12.72 -15.59 -16.79
C ASN A 109 13.89 -16.51 -16.43
N GLU A 110 14.95 -15.98 -15.80
CA GLU A 110 16.10 -16.77 -15.33
C GLU A 110 15.68 -17.90 -14.37
N ILE A 111 14.66 -17.68 -13.53
CA ILE A 111 14.09 -18.75 -12.67
C ILE A 111 13.57 -19.93 -13.50
N GLY A 112 12.93 -19.65 -14.64
CA GLY A 112 12.41 -20.71 -15.52
C GLY A 112 13.51 -21.51 -16.21
N GLU A 113 14.64 -20.87 -16.51
CA GLU A 113 15.80 -21.53 -17.10
C GLU A 113 16.51 -22.45 -16.08
N ILE A 114 16.68 -21.96 -14.84
CA ILE A 114 17.36 -22.70 -13.77
C ILE A 114 16.52 -23.90 -13.30
N SER A 115 15.21 -23.75 -13.21
CA SER A 115 14.32 -24.79 -12.65
C SER A 115 13.98 -25.93 -13.62
N GLY A 116 14.30 -25.78 -14.90
CA GLY A 116 13.96 -26.78 -15.94
C GLY A 116 12.46 -26.98 -16.15
N GLY A 117 11.61 -26.05 -15.69
CA GLY A 117 10.16 -26.09 -15.93
C GLY A 117 9.33 -27.01 -15.01
N GLY A 118 9.84 -27.38 -13.83
CA GLY A 118 9.06 -28.13 -12.84
C GLY A 118 7.85 -27.36 -12.28
N THR A 119 6.91 -28.04 -11.60
CA THR A 119 5.67 -27.42 -11.08
C THR A 119 5.90 -26.29 -10.07
N ALA A 120 6.99 -26.34 -9.31
CA ALA A 120 7.39 -25.27 -8.39
C ALA A 120 7.96 -24.01 -9.09
N THR A 121 8.27 -24.10 -10.39
CA THR A 121 8.78 -22.95 -11.17
C THR A 121 7.81 -21.78 -11.15
N THR A 122 6.50 -22.05 -11.25
CA THR A 122 5.45 -21.03 -11.22
C THR A 122 5.51 -20.26 -9.91
N MET A 123 5.54 -20.97 -8.78
CA MET A 123 5.68 -20.34 -7.46
C MET A 123 6.93 -19.48 -7.37
N ASN A 124 8.09 -20.02 -7.75
CA ASN A 124 9.36 -19.29 -7.65
C ASN A 124 9.38 -18.01 -8.52
N LYS A 125 8.78 -18.07 -9.72
CA LYS A 125 8.61 -16.91 -10.60
C LYS A 125 7.73 -15.85 -9.97
N ASN A 126 6.58 -16.26 -9.42
CA ASN A 126 5.65 -15.36 -8.77
C ASN A 126 6.26 -14.70 -7.53
N MET A 127 6.97 -15.47 -6.68
CA MET A 127 7.65 -14.92 -5.50
C MET A 127 8.77 -13.94 -5.88
N THR A 128 9.51 -14.22 -6.96
CA THR A 128 10.53 -13.29 -7.47
C THR A 128 9.88 -12.00 -7.97
N GLY A 129 8.78 -12.10 -8.73
CA GLY A 129 8.02 -10.94 -9.19
C GLY A 129 7.42 -10.15 -8.04
N GLU A 130 6.91 -10.82 -7.01
CA GLU A 130 6.37 -10.22 -5.80
C GLU A 130 7.39 -9.38 -5.05
N ASP A 131 8.54 -9.97 -4.69
CA ASP A 131 9.58 -9.27 -3.92
C ASP A 131 10.11 -8.04 -4.66
N LEU A 132 10.36 -8.17 -5.97
CA LEU A 132 10.83 -7.06 -6.80
C LEU A 132 9.78 -5.95 -6.92
N THR A 133 8.50 -6.30 -7.14
CA THR A 133 7.41 -5.33 -7.23
C THR A 133 7.19 -4.62 -5.88
N ARG A 134 7.21 -5.36 -4.77
CA ARG A 134 7.10 -4.79 -3.42
C ARG A 134 8.20 -3.77 -3.14
N LYS A 135 9.47 -4.12 -3.42
CA LYS A 135 10.59 -3.18 -3.29
C LYS A 135 10.37 -1.92 -4.12
N ARG A 136 9.90 -2.08 -5.36
CA ARG A 136 9.61 -0.95 -6.24
C ARG A 136 8.50 -0.06 -5.71
N VAL A 137 7.45 -0.61 -5.10
CA VAL A 137 6.39 0.19 -4.44
C VAL A 137 6.99 1.11 -3.37
N TYR A 138 7.89 0.59 -2.52
CA TYR A 138 8.57 1.42 -1.51
C TYR A 138 9.50 2.47 -2.11
N GLU A 139 10.21 2.15 -3.20
CA GLU A 139 11.00 3.17 -3.93
C GLU A 139 10.12 4.27 -4.52
N LEU A 140 8.96 3.92 -5.08
CA LEU A 140 8.03 4.86 -5.69
C LEU A 140 7.42 5.83 -4.67
N LEU A 141 7.25 5.43 -3.40
CA LEU A 141 6.81 6.33 -2.33
C LEU A 141 7.79 7.50 -2.10
N GLU A 142 9.07 7.31 -2.41
CA GLU A 142 10.09 8.36 -2.21
C GLU A 142 10.00 9.50 -3.23
N TYR A 143 9.22 9.32 -4.31
CA TYR A 143 8.97 10.36 -5.30
C TYR A 143 7.78 11.27 -4.91
N LEU A 144 6.95 10.87 -3.94
CA LEU A 144 5.81 11.70 -3.53
C LEU A 144 6.27 12.94 -2.74
N PRO A 145 5.59 14.08 -2.94
CA PRO A 145 5.87 15.32 -2.21
C PRO A 145 5.46 15.26 -0.73
#